data_AF-A0A699RTN5-F1
#
_entry.id   AF-A0A699RTN5-F1
#
_cell.length_a   1.000
_cell.length_b   1.000
_cell.length_c   1.000
_cell.angle_alpha   90.00
_cell.angle_beta   90.00
_cell.angle_gamma   90.00
#
_symmetry.space_group_name_H-M   'P 1'
#
loop_
_entity.id
_entity.type
_entity.pdbx_description
1 polymer ?
#
loop_
_entity_poly.entity_id
_entity_poly.type
_entity_poly.pdbx_seq_one_letter_code
_entity_poly.pdbx_strand_id
1 'polypeptide(L)'
;PDNTRARPVMIHRAPFGSLERFVAVLIEHTAGNFPLWLSPEQFTVLPISDKFADYAYEVKTKLEAADLRGTVDARDERIGRKIRDAELAKTPYLLVVGEKEAQDGLEDFRHSYPKSSVRAPPAGGGAVQNQSENYRPRGSSRR
;
A
#
# COMPACT_ATOMS: atom_id res chain seq x y z
N PRO A 1 -55.07 20.79 8.57
CA PRO A 1 -53.87 20.17 7.95
C PRO A 1 -53.94 20.36 6.43
N ASP A 2 -53.02 21.14 5.87
CA ASP A 2 -52.99 21.45 4.43
C ASP A 2 -52.58 20.21 3.62
N ASN A 3 -53.57 19.59 2.98
CA ASN A 3 -53.45 18.40 2.14
C ASN A 3 -53.18 18.79 0.67
N THR A 4 -52.21 19.68 0.46
CA THR A 4 -51.85 20.17 -0.89
C THR A 4 -50.72 19.34 -1.47
N ARG A 5 -50.88 18.89 -2.73
CA ARG A 5 -49.84 18.11 -3.42
C ARG A 5 -48.64 19.01 -3.74
N ALA A 6 -47.51 18.77 -3.08
CA ALA A 6 -46.23 19.37 -3.43
C ALA A 6 -45.51 18.55 -4.52
N ARG A 7 -44.78 19.22 -5.42
CA ARG A 7 -43.93 18.54 -6.42
C ARG A 7 -42.56 18.25 -5.80
N PRO A 8 -42.11 16.98 -5.73
CA PRO A 8 -40.76 16.66 -5.25
C PRO A 8 -39.69 17.06 -6.28
N VAL A 9 -38.49 17.37 -5.79
CA VAL A 9 -37.28 17.54 -6.62
C VAL A 9 -36.42 16.27 -6.49
N MET A 10 -36.00 15.70 -7.62
CA MET A 10 -35.11 14.54 -7.66
C MET A 10 -33.67 14.99 -7.85
N ILE A 11 -32.79 14.62 -6.93
CA ILE A 11 -31.34 14.90 -7.02
C ILE A 11 -30.63 13.60 -7.41
N HIS A 12 -30.06 13.58 -8.60
CA HIS A 12 -29.18 12.48 -9.03
C HIS A 12 -27.73 12.85 -8.72
N ARG A 13 -27.00 11.98 -8.03
CA ARG A 13 -25.57 12.16 -7.73
C ARG A 13 -24.78 10.88 -7.93
N ALA A 14 -23.57 11.01 -8.46
CA ALA A 14 -22.60 9.93 -8.58
C ALA A 14 -21.20 10.51 -8.33
N PRO A 15 -20.74 10.64 -7.06
CA PRO A 15 -19.51 11.36 -6.73
C PRO A 15 -18.24 10.79 -7.40
N PHE A 16 -18.24 9.50 -7.74
CA PHE A 16 -17.13 8.85 -8.45
C PHE A 16 -17.47 8.47 -9.91
N GLY A 17 -18.72 8.68 -10.35
CA GLY A 17 -19.19 8.15 -11.63
C GLY A 17 -19.16 6.62 -11.67
N SER A 18 -18.73 6.04 -12.80
CA SER A 18 -18.50 4.59 -12.93
C SER A 18 -17.16 4.20 -12.31
N LEU A 19 -17.12 3.00 -11.72
CA LEU A 19 -15.90 2.50 -11.07
C LEU A 19 -14.77 2.30 -12.10
N GLU A 20 -15.11 1.83 -13.31
CA GLU A 20 -14.17 1.62 -14.41
C GLU A 20 -13.46 2.92 -14.80
N ARG A 21 -14.23 4.02 -14.96
CA ARG A 21 -13.66 5.33 -15.27
C ARG A 21 -12.85 5.88 -14.10
N PHE A 22 -13.32 5.70 -12.86
CA PHE A 22 -12.60 6.13 -11.67
C PHE A 22 -11.24 5.42 -11.55
N VAL A 23 -11.20 4.10 -11.76
CA VAL A 23 -9.96 3.31 -11.74
C VAL A 23 -9.01 3.74 -12.88
N ALA A 24 -9.52 4.00 -14.08
CA ALA A 24 -8.70 4.51 -15.19
C ALA A 24 -8.01 5.83 -14.82
N VAL A 25 -8.77 6.81 -14.29
CA VAL A 25 -8.23 8.08 -13.83
C VAL A 25 -7.22 7.89 -12.68
N LEU A 26 -7.48 6.97 -11.75
CA LEU A 26 -6.55 6.67 -10.66
C LEU A 26 -5.23 6.07 -11.17
N ILE A 27 -5.27 5.16 -12.15
CA ILE A 27 -4.08 4.57 -12.77
C ILE A 27 -3.24 5.67 -13.43
N GLU A 28 -3.87 6.54 -14.21
CA GLU A 28 -3.20 7.67 -14.87
C GLU A 28 -2.60 8.64 -13.86
N HIS A 29 -3.38 9.05 -12.85
CA HIS A 29 -2.94 10.01 -11.83
C HIS A 29 -1.77 9.50 -10.98
N THR A 30 -1.75 8.21 -10.67
CA THR A 30 -0.68 7.59 -9.88
C THR A 30 0.49 7.11 -10.74
N ALA A 31 0.34 7.15 -12.06
CA ALA A 31 1.19 6.43 -13.00
C ALA A 31 1.38 4.97 -12.55
N GLY A 32 0.35 4.32 -12.01
CA GLY A 32 0.36 2.97 -11.43
C GLY A 32 1.10 2.80 -10.09
N ASN A 33 1.65 3.85 -9.48
CA ASN A 33 2.22 3.79 -8.13
C ASN A 33 1.12 4.09 -7.10
N PHE A 34 0.28 3.09 -6.84
CA PHE A 34 -0.84 3.27 -5.93
C PHE A 34 -0.37 3.54 -4.50
N PRO A 35 -1.14 4.33 -3.72
CA PRO A 35 -1.01 4.35 -2.26
C PRO A 35 -1.11 2.93 -1.69
N LEU A 36 -0.45 2.67 -0.57
CA LEU A 36 -0.36 1.34 0.03
C LEU A 36 -1.71 0.64 0.16
N TRP A 37 -2.75 1.33 0.64
CA TRP A 37 -4.08 0.76 0.85
C TRP A 37 -4.79 0.34 -0.46
N LEU A 38 -4.41 0.94 -1.59
CA LEU A 38 -4.97 0.68 -2.90
C LEU A 38 -4.10 -0.26 -3.75
N SER A 39 -2.83 -0.45 -3.37
CA SER A 39 -1.91 -1.31 -4.13
C SER A 39 -2.40 -2.76 -4.16
N PRO A 40 -2.49 -3.40 -5.34
CA PRO A 40 -2.94 -4.80 -5.43
C PRO A 40 -2.01 -5.74 -4.66
N GLU A 41 -0.70 -5.47 -4.72
CA GLU A 41 0.32 -6.12 -3.91
C GLU A 41 1.02 -5.04 -3.07
N GLN A 42 0.95 -5.14 -1.75
CA GLN A 42 1.49 -4.13 -0.84
C GLN A 42 2.96 -4.40 -0.52
N PHE A 43 3.32 -5.67 -0.44
CA PHE A 43 4.67 -6.11 -0.19
C PHE A 43 5.06 -7.35 -0.99
N THR A 44 6.36 -7.52 -1.24
CA THR A 44 6.94 -8.77 -1.76
C THR A 44 8.15 -9.13 -0.90
N VAL A 45 8.18 -10.36 -0.39
CA VAL A 45 9.31 -10.88 0.40
C VAL A 45 10.28 -11.62 -0.53
N LEU A 46 11.56 -11.25 -0.47
CA LEU A 46 12.61 -11.69 -1.38
C LEU A 46 13.71 -12.42 -0.58
N PRO A 47 13.64 -13.76 -0.45
CA PRO A 47 14.73 -14.52 0.13
C PRO A 47 16.01 -14.43 -0.72
N ILE A 48 17.15 -14.16 -0.07
CA ILE A 48 18.47 -14.08 -0.71
C ILE A 48 18.91 -15.46 -1.26
N SER A 49 18.44 -16.55 -0.65
CA SER A 49 18.65 -17.92 -1.11
C SER A 49 17.51 -18.82 -0.65
N ASP A 50 17.37 -19.99 -1.27
CA ASP A 50 16.34 -20.99 -0.96
C ASP A 50 16.35 -21.43 0.51
N LYS A 51 17.52 -21.35 1.18
CA LYS A 51 17.66 -21.64 2.61
C LYS A 51 16.77 -20.77 3.50
N PHE A 52 16.38 -19.59 3.03
CA PHE A 52 15.55 -18.64 3.77
C PHE A 52 14.11 -18.58 3.26
N ALA A 53 13.70 -19.52 2.40
CA ALA A 53 12.34 -19.58 1.88
C ALA A 53 11.30 -19.78 3.01
N ASP A 54 11.55 -20.72 3.93
CA ASP A 54 10.65 -20.98 5.07
C ASP A 54 10.47 -19.72 5.94
N TYR A 55 11.58 -19.04 6.27
CA TYR A 55 11.53 -17.78 7.00
C TYR A 55 10.76 -16.68 6.22
N ALA A 56 10.91 -16.62 4.90
CA ALA A 56 10.14 -15.68 4.08
C ALA A 56 8.62 -15.94 4.15
N TYR A 57 8.20 -17.21 4.22
CA TYR A 57 6.79 -17.57 4.42
C TYR A 57 6.28 -17.27 5.84
N GLU A 58 7.13 -17.41 6.86
CA GLU A 58 6.80 -16.95 8.23
C GLU A 58 6.59 -15.44 8.28
N VAL A 59 7.46 -14.66 7.62
CA VAL A 59 7.33 -13.21 7.47
C VAL A 59 6.01 -12.86 6.78
N LYS A 60 5.70 -13.52 5.65
CA LYS A 60 4.42 -13.35 4.94
C LYS A 60 3.23 -13.60 5.88
N THR A 61 3.26 -14.69 6.63
CA THR A 61 2.17 -15.06 7.57
C THR A 61 1.96 -13.98 8.64
N LYS A 62 3.03 -13.40 9.18
CA LYS A 62 2.96 -12.29 10.15
C LYS A 62 2.37 -11.03 9.53
N LEU A 63 2.71 -10.72 8.28
CA LEU A 63 2.16 -9.57 7.56
C LEU A 63 0.69 -9.77 7.19
N GLU A 64 0.31 -10.97 6.76
CA GLU A 64 -1.09 -11.33 6.48
C GLU A 64 -1.96 -11.26 7.75
N ALA A 65 -1.41 -11.64 8.91
CA ALA A 65 -2.08 -11.46 10.21
C ALA A 65 -2.30 -9.98 10.57
N ALA A 66 -1.56 -9.05 9.94
CA ALA A 66 -1.73 -7.61 10.05
C ALA A 66 -2.58 -7.00 8.92
N ASP A 67 -3.34 -7.83 8.18
CA ASP A 67 -4.19 -7.43 7.05
C ASP A 67 -3.42 -6.77 5.88
N LEU A 68 -2.14 -7.14 5.73
CA LEU A 68 -1.33 -6.77 4.58
C LEU A 68 -1.34 -7.88 3.54
N ARG A 69 -1.46 -7.50 2.27
CA ARG A 69 -1.44 -8.44 1.13
C ARG A 69 -0.13 -8.39 0.37
N GLY A 70 0.46 -9.55 0.11
CA GLY A 70 1.76 -9.65 -0.54
C GLY A 70 2.16 -11.07 -0.88
N THR A 71 3.26 -11.21 -1.59
CA THR A 71 3.78 -12.52 -2.01
C THR A 71 5.21 -12.77 -1.55
N VAL A 72 5.67 -14.00 -1.69
CA VAL A 72 7.07 -14.40 -1.51
C VAL A 72 7.62 -14.79 -2.88
N ASP A 73 8.71 -14.15 -3.31
CA ASP A 73 9.43 -14.53 -4.53
C ASP A 73 10.57 -15.51 -4.21
N ALA A 74 10.20 -16.78 -4.09
CA ALA A 74 11.13 -17.89 -3.83
C ALA A 74 11.75 -18.49 -5.11
N ARG A 75 11.72 -17.80 -6.26
CA ARG A 75 12.36 -18.29 -7.49
C ARG A 75 13.87 -18.42 -7.32
N ASP A 76 14.52 -19.42 -7.91
CA ASP A 76 15.99 -19.51 -7.98
C ASP A 76 16.53 -18.54 -9.05
N GLU A 77 16.53 -17.26 -8.71
CA GLU A 77 16.96 -16.16 -9.57
C GLU A 77 17.83 -15.20 -8.75
N ARG A 78 18.73 -14.48 -9.43
CA ARG A 78 19.55 -13.45 -8.75
C ARG A 78 18.66 -12.42 -8.07
N ILE A 79 18.99 -12.07 -6.82
CA ILE A 79 18.20 -11.11 -6.02
C ILE A 79 17.95 -9.78 -6.75
N GLY A 80 18.94 -9.28 -7.51
CA GLY A 80 18.77 -8.06 -8.31
C GLY A 80 17.71 -8.18 -9.41
N ARG A 81 17.49 -9.36 -9.97
CA ARG A 81 16.40 -9.61 -10.92
C ARG A 81 15.05 -9.60 -10.21
N LYS A 82 14.95 -10.25 -9.05
CA LYS A 82 13.73 -10.24 -8.22
C LYS A 82 13.34 -8.81 -7.80
N ILE A 83 14.31 -8.02 -7.34
CA ILE A 83 14.11 -6.60 -7.00
C ILE A 83 13.59 -5.83 -8.21
N ARG A 84 14.23 -5.97 -9.37
CA ARG A 84 13.81 -5.28 -10.60
C ARG A 84 12.39 -5.69 -11.03
N ASP A 85 12.05 -6.97 -10.98
CA ASP A 85 10.71 -7.45 -11.32
C ASP A 85 9.65 -6.85 -10.38
N ALA A 86 9.92 -6.81 -9.06
CA ALA A 86 9.04 -6.22 -8.07
C ALA A 86 8.91 -4.68 -8.22
N GLU A 87 9.99 -3.99 -8.58
CA GLU A 87 9.96 -2.56 -8.90
C GLU A 87 9.15 -2.25 -10.16
N LEU A 88 9.25 -3.11 -11.19
CA LEU A 88 8.45 -3.00 -12.42
C LEU A 88 6.96 -3.26 -12.14
N ALA A 89 6.66 -4.20 -11.24
CA ALA A 89 5.31 -4.44 -10.73
C ALA A 89 4.78 -3.31 -9.84
N LYS A 90 5.65 -2.37 -9.42
CA LYS A 90 5.35 -1.22 -8.56
C LYS A 90 4.87 -1.63 -7.16
N THR A 91 5.37 -2.75 -6.64
CA THR A 91 5.13 -3.14 -5.25
C THR A 91 5.69 -2.08 -4.30
N PRO A 92 4.90 -1.51 -3.37
CA PRO A 92 5.35 -0.46 -2.46
C PRO A 92 6.49 -0.88 -1.51
N TYR A 93 6.47 -2.12 -1.02
CA TYR A 93 7.47 -2.63 -0.07
C TYR A 93 8.16 -3.89 -0.60
N LEU A 94 9.48 -3.88 -0.66
CA LEU A 94 10.30 -5.06 -0.94
C LEU A 94 11.01 -5.44 0.36
N LEU A 95 10.78 -6.67 0.85
CA LEU A 95 11.38 -7.19 2.08
C LEU A 95 12.43 -8.22 1.71
N VAL A 96 13.70 -7.83 1.69
CA VAL A 96 14.80 -8.78 1.45
C VAL A 96 15.12 -9.52 2.74
N VAL A 97 15.15 -10.86 2.71
CA VAL A 97 15.43 -11.69 3.89
C VAL A 97 16.61 -12.63 3.66
N GLY A 98 17.57 -12.60 4.57
CA GLY A 98 18.72 -13.48 4.59
C GLY A 98 19.05 -13.96 6.00
N GLU A 99 20.32 -14.33 6.20
CA GLU A 99 20.82 -14.86 7.46
C GLU A 99 20.64 -13.90 8.62
N LYS A 100 20.98 -12.62 8.40
CA LYS A 100 20.89 -11.58 9.42
C LYS A 100 19.43 -11.34 9.84
N GLU A 101 18.54 -11.20 8.87
CA GLU A 101 17.12 -10.96 9.14
C GLU A 101 16.45 -12.16 9.81
N ALA A 102 16.90 -13.38 9.52
CA ALA A 102 16.42 -14.58 10.19
C ALA A 102 16.89 -14.68 11.66
N GLN A 103 18.07 -14.16 11.98
CA GLN A 103 18.61 -14.12 13.34
C GLN A 103 18.00 -12.99 14.18
N ASP A 104 17.89 -11.79 13.61
CA ASP A 104 17.43 -10.58 14.32
C ASP A 104 15.90 -10.48 14.39
N GLY A 105 15.17 -11.25 13.57
CA GLY A 105 13.72 -11.23 13.50
C GLY A 105 13.16 -9.99 12.78
N LEU A 106 11.83 -9.84 12.81
CA LEU A 106 11.11 -8.83 12.03
C LEU A 106 11.38 -7.36 12.46
N GLU A 107 12.08 -7.17 13.58
CA GLU A 107 12.27 -5.84 14.19
C GLU A 107 13.35 -5.00 13.48
N ASP A 108 14.28 -5.61 12.73
CA ASP A 108 15.36 -4.92 11.98
C ASP A 108 15.16 -4.92 10.46
N PHE A 109 13.91 -4.79 9.96
CA PHE A 109 13.68 -4.53 8.53
C PHE A 109 14.14 -3.11 8.16
N ARG A 110 15.45 -2.94 7.99
CA ARG A 110 16.13 -1.66 7.73
C ARG A 110 16.20 -1.27 6.26
N HIS A 111 15.91 -2.19 5.34
CA HIS A 111 15.88 -1.96 3.89
C HIS A 111 14.48 -2.17 3.34
N SER A 112 13.54 -1.32 3.73
CA SER A 112 12.49 -0.93 2.79
C SER A 112 13.15 0.00 1.77
N TYR A 113 12.95 -0.23 0.48
CA TYR A 113 13.16 0.83 -0.51
C TYR A 113 11.86 1.65 -0.56
N PRO A 114 11.68 2.72 0.25
CA PRO A 114 10.51 3.55 0.11
C PRO A 114 10.56 4.23 -1.26
N LYS A 115 9.56 3.97 -2.10
CA LYS A 115 9.33 4.80 -3.29
C LYS A 115 8.70 6.12 -2.87
N SER A 116 9.47 6.96 -2.18
CA SER A 116 9.14 8.36 -1.93
C SER A 116 10.38 9.24 -2.07
N SER A 117 10.88 9.38 -3.30
CA SER A 117 11.56 10.60 -3.74
C SER A 117 10.53 11.61 -4.26
N VAL A 118 9.49 11.88 -3.47
CA VAL A 118 8.83 13.19 -3.52
C VAL A 118 9.62 14.06 -2.55
N ARG A 119 10.28 15.10 -3.08
CA ARG A 119 11.13 16.06 -2.34
C ARG A 119 10.66 16.29 -0.89
N ALA A 120 11.54 16.03 0.07
CA ALA A 120 11.37 16.48 1.44
C ALA A 120 11.36 18.02 1.50
N PRO A 121 10.44 18.68 2.23
CA PRO A 121 10.67 20.04 2.68
C PRO A 121 11.85 20.06 3.68
N PRO A 122 12.57 21.19 3.80
CA PRO A 122 13.83 21.23 4.55
C PRO A 122 13.65 20.97 6.06
N ALA A 123 14.74 20.48 6.63
CA ALA A 123 14.92 19.91 7.96
C ALA A 123 14.17 20.60 9.11
N GLY A 124 13.28 19.84 9.74
CA GLY A 124 12.72 20.11 11.06
C GLY A 124 12.03 18.83 11.54
N GLY A 125 12.52 18.24 12.62
CA GLY A 125 12.17 16.88 13.07
C GLY A 125 10.68 16.61 13.22
N GLY A 126 10.27 15.38 12.85
CA GLY A 126 8.93 14.87 13.06
C GLY A 126 8.85 13.39 12.69
N ALA A 127 8.30 12.58 13.60
CA ALA A 127 8.20 11.14 13.53
C ALA A 127 7.51 10.61 12.27
N VAL A 128 7.89 9.40 11.85
CA VAL A 128 7.19 8.61 10.82
C VAL A 128 5.77 8.33 11.32
N GLN A 129 4.81 9.17 10.92
CA GLN A 129 3.40 8.96 11.19
C GLN A 129 2.80 8.03 10.13
N ASN A 130 2.08 7.03 10.63
CA ASN A 130 1.33 6.04 9.88
C ASN A 130 0.40 6.72 8.87
N GLN A 131 0.64 6.54 7.56
CA GLN A 131 -0.19 7.15 6.51
C GLN A 131 -1.56 6.47 6.33
N SER A 132 -1.89 5.47 7.16
CA SER A 132 -3.19 4.80 7.18
C SER A 132 -4.31 5.64 7.83
N GLU A 133 -4.00 6.73 8.54
CA GLU A 133 -5.00 7.50 9.33
C GLU A 133 -5.57 8.76 8.66
N ASN A 134 -5.15 9.13 7.45
CA ASN A 134 -5.48 10.44 6.87
C ASN A 134 -6.84 10.52 6.12
N TYR A 135 -7.86 9.77 6.54
CA TYR A 135 -9.26 10.06 6.20
C TYR A 135 -10.07 10.41 7.44
N ARG A 136 -10.01 11.68 7.88
CA ARG A 136 -11.01 12.25 8.78
C ARG A 136 -12.17 12.83 7.95
N PRO A 137 -13.41 12.32 8.06
CA PRO A 137 -14.55 13.00 7.49
C PRO A 137 -14.69 14.36 8.18
N ARG A 138 -14.78 15.46 7.41
CA ARG A 138 -15.12 16.77 7.98
C ARG A 138 -16.56 16.72 8.50
N GLY A 139 -16.70 16.41 9.78
CA GLY A 139 -17.98 16.41 10.49
C GLY A 139 -18.46 17.84 10.75
N SER A 140 -19.65 18.12 10.22
CA SER A 140 -20.76 18.85 10.84
C SER A 140 -20.40 19.92 11.89
N SER A 141 -20.42 21.19 11.47
CA SER A 141 -20.71 22.29 12.40
C SER A 141 -22.18 22.22 12.80
N ARG A 142 -22.46 21.70 14.00
CA ARG A 142 -23.65 22.11 14.75
C ARG A 142 -23.40 23.52 15.28
N ARG A 143 -24.13 24.50 14.76
CA ARG A 143 -24.66 25.64 15.49
C ARG A 143 -26.03 25.97 14.91
#